data_AF-A0A958LKX5-F1
#
_entry.id   AF-A0A958LKX5-F1
#
_cell.length_a   1.000
_cell.length_b   1.000
_cell.length_c   1.000
_cell.angle_alpha   90.00
_cell.angle_beta   90.00
_cell.angle_gamma   90.00
#
_symmetry.space_group_name_H-M   'P 1'
#
loop_
_entity.id
_entity.type
_entity.pdbx_description
1 polymer ?
#
loop_
_entity_poly.entity_id
_entity_poly.type
_entity_poly.pdbx_seq_one_letter_code
_entity_poly.pdbx_strand_id
1 'polypeptide(L)'
;APEVSYSDVISVSFGRLEIPSEPLPNPASAPKVSFAVASSSVSESVAGGKAKITIKLDKASVRTVTTEVQVKTSPGAQPRCCIDITNENQDKVSVNRFDWDYEIKSLSATFLPGETSKDIEIIIATDDRDEGDSEVLNLELSQNGTTVAIIDDQKKSHALTIVDDDEPYTGAALTLTQLLRPGGILYVNCLGCHNSVDNEGGYDITDYHGLIENNVLIPYDVNSKAFARMNSETPGLPPMPFTGLLETAKRRAVQDWIMSGAKNN
;
A
#
# COMPACT_ATOMS: atom_id res chain seq x y z
N ALA A 1 9.31 25.76 -98.73
CA ALA A 1 8.10 25.55 -97.91
C ALA A 1 8.57 25.48 -96.45
N PRO A 2 7.95 26.21 -95.50
CA PRO A 2 8.36 26.13 -94.11
C PRO A 2 7.82 24.85 -93.44
N GLU A 3 8.60 24.30 -92.52
CA GLU A 3 8.24 23.14 -91.68
C GLU A 3 7.07 23.45 -90.76
N VAL A 4 6.14 22.50 -90.63
CA VAL A 4 5.07 22.53 -89.62
C VAL A 4 5.55 21.73 -88.42
N SER A 5 5.71 22.39 -87.27
CA SER A 5 5.88 21.72 -85.97
C SER A 5 4.50 21.54 -85.34
N TYR A 6 4.15 20.32 -84.96
CA TYR A 6 2.97 20.04 -84.13
C TYR A 6 3.42 19.95 -82.67
N SER A 7 2.77 20.73 -81.80
CA SER A 7 2.87 20.54 -80.35
C SER A 7 1.57 19.91 -79.84
N ASP A 8 1.65 18.72 -79.27
CA ASP A 8 0.55 18.15 -78.49
C ASP A 8 0.43 18.89 -77.16
N VAL A 9 -0.77 19.41 -76.87
CA VAL A 9 -1.09 20.05 -75.60
C VAL A 9 -1.84 19.05 -74.74
N ILE A 10 -1.17 18.48 -73.73
CA ILE A 10 -1.83 17.70 -72.68
C ILE A 10 -2.39 18.68 -71.65
N SER A 11 -3.72 18.73 -71.54
CA SER A 11 -4.40 19.50 -70.49
C SER A 11 -4.77 18.56 -69.35
N VAL A 12 -4.23 18.80 -68.15
CA VAL A 12 -4.64 18.08 -66.93
C VAL A 12 -5.60 18.97 -66.15
N SER A 13 -6.84 18.52 -66.01
CA SER A 13 -7.84 19.15 -65.13
C SER A 13 -7.74 18.53 -63.75
N PHE A 14 -7.40 19.32 -62.74
CA PHE A 14 -7.65 18.95 -61.35
C PHE A 14 -9.10 19.30 -61.03
N GLY A 15 -9.88 18.30 -60.60
CA GLY A 15 -11.22 18.53 -60.09
C GLY A 15 -11.21 19.58 -58.97
N ARG A 16 -12.30 20.33 -58.85
CA ARG A 16 -12.47 21.37 -57.82
C ARG A 16 -12.26 20.75 -56.44
N LEU A 17 -11.38 21.33 -55.64
CA LEU A 17 -11.23 20.97 -54.23
C LEU A 17 -12.56 21.30 -53.52
N GLU A 18 -13.37 20.29 -53.25
CA GLU A 18 -14.55 20.43 -52.41
C GLU A 18 -14.08 20.58 -50.97
N ILE A 19 -13.92 21.82 -50.54
CA ILE A 19 -13.79 22.14 -49.12
C ILE A 19 -15.19 21.92 -48.54
N PRO A 20 -15.38 20.97 -47.60
CA PRO A 20 -16.68 20.75 -46.97
C PRO A 20 -17.24 22.08 -46.46
N SER A 21 -18.49 22.38 -46.79
CA SER A 21 -19.17 23.62 -46.40
C SER A 21 -19.44 23.69 -44.89
N GLU A 22 -19.35 22.56 -44.21
CA GLU A 22 -19.47 22.48 -42.76
C GLU A 22 -18.08 22.45 -42.12
N PRO A 23 -17.81 23.31 -41.13
CA PRO A 23 -16.60 23.18 -40.33
C PRO A 23 -16.55 21.77 -39.74
N LEU A 24 -15.38 21.14 -39.77
CA LEU A 24 -15.18 19.86 -39.09
C LEU A 24 -15.71 19.99 -37.66
N PRO A 25 -16.45 18.99 -37.15
CA PRO A 25 -16.94 19.04 -35.78
C PRO A 25 -15.77 19.33 -34.85
N ASN A 26 -15.97 20.27 -33.91
CA ASN A 26 -14.95 20.57 -32.92
C ASN A 26 -14.47 19.25 -32.30
N PRO A 27 -13.15 19.02 -32.19
CA PRO A 27 -12.64 17.81 -31.60
C PRO A 27 -13.30 17.63 -30.23
N ALA A 28 -13.82 16.42 -29.98
CA ALA A 28 -14.46 16.11 -28.73
C ALA A 28 -13.52 16.48 -27.57
N SER A 29 -14.00 17.29 -26.63
CA SER A 29 -13.17 17.68 -25.48
C SER A 29 -12.74 16.42 -24.72
N ALA A 30 -11.54 16.45 -24.13
CA ALA A 30 -11.07 15.36 -23.29
C ALA A 30 -12.09 15.05 -22.17
N PRO A 31 -12.29 13.78 -21.79
CA PRO A 31 -13.05 13.43 -20.59
C PRO A 31 -12.40 14.05 -19.35
N LYS A 32 -13.22 14.33 -18.34
CA LYS A 32 -12.75 14.69 -17.01
C LYS A 32 -12.66 13.45 -16.12
N VAL A 33 -11.57 13.31 -15.40
CA VAL A 33 -11.37 12.24 -14.41
C VAL A 33 -11.52 12.79 -12.99
N SER A 34 -12.19 12.04 -12.13
CA SER A 34 -12.54 12.45 -10.76
C SER A 34 -12.71 11.25 -9.83
N PHE A 35 -12.58 11.46 -8.53
CA PHE A 35 -13.12 10.49 -7.56
C PHE A 35 -14.65 10.51 -7.61
N ALA A 36 -15.27 9.33 -7.41
CA ALA A 36 -16.73 9.20 -7.41
C ALA A 36 -17.38 9.96 -6.24
N VAL A 37 -16.69 10.00 -5.10
CA VAL A 37 -17.08 10.70 -3.86
C VAL A 37 -15.86 11.36 -3.23
N ALA A 38 -16.07 12.39 -2.41
CA ALA A 38 -14.98 13.12 -1.76
C ALA A 38 -14.44 12.43 -0.49
N SER A 39 -15.21 11.52 0.10
CA SER A 39 -14.78 10.74 1.26
C SER A 39 -15.47 9.38 1.31
N SER A 40 -14.84 8.44 2.00
CA SER A 40 -15.39 7.13 2.35
C SER A 40 -14.78 6.65 3.66
N SER A 41 -15.35 5.60 4.24
CA SER A 41 -14.81 4.94 5.43
C SER A 41 -14.81 3.43 5.26
N VAL A 42 -13.87 2.77 5.92
CA VAL A 42 -13.70 1.32 5.94
C VAL A 42 -13.27 0.92 7.35
N SER A 43 -13.78 -0.18 7.91
CA SER A 43 -13.19 -0.69 9.16
C SER A 43 -11.99 -1.58 8.86
N GLU A 44 -11.10 -1.71 9.82
CA GLU A 44 -9.87 -2.50 9.69
C GLU A 44 -10.16 -3.97 9.46
N SER A 45 -11.23 -4.48 10.09
CA SER A 45 -11.77 -5.82 9.85
C SER A 45 -12.57 -5.98 8.54
N VAL A 46 -12.33 -5.12 7.54
CA VAL A 46 -13.03 -5.21 6.24
C VAL A 46 -12.83 -6.57 5.58
N ALA A 47 -13.93 -7.15 5.10
CA ALA A 47 -13.90 -8.44 4.41
C ALA A 47 -12.93 -8.43 3.21
N GLY A 48 -11.90 -9.26 3.29
CA GLY A 48 -10.86 -9.36 2.27
C GLY A 48 -9.72 -8.35 2.40
N GLY A 49 -9.65 -7.58 3.49
CA GLY A 49 -8.53 -6.69 3.84
C GLY A 49 -8.29 -5.56 2.84
N LYS A 50 -9.36 -5.09 2.17
CA LYS A 50 -9.26 -4.17 1.04
C LYS A 50 -10.32 -3.07 1.05
N ALA A 51 -9.88 -1.82 1.01
CA ALA A 51 -10.72 -0.66 0.75
C ALA A 51 -10.81 -0.37 -0.75
N LYS A 52 -12.02 -0.15 -1.26
CA LYS A 52 -12.28 0.15 -2.67
C LYS A 52 -12.61 1.61 -2.88
N ILE A 53 -11.86 2.27 -3.76
CA ILE A 53 -12.08 3.68 -4.13
C ILE A 53 -12.45 3.75 -5.61
N THR A 54 -13.62 4.29 -5.91
CA THR A 54 -14.09 4.41 -7.29
C THR A 54 -13.65 5.72 -7.94
N ILE A 55 -13.05 5.62 -9.11
CA ILE A 55 -12.68 6.73 -10.01
C ILE A 55 -13.60 6.70 -11.22
N LYS A 56 -14.04 7.89 -11.67
CA LYS A 56 -14.96 8.05 -12.78
C LYS A 56 -14.43 8.98 -13.87
N LEU A 57 -14.86 8.68 -15.10
CA LEU A 57 -14.85 9.63 -16.21
C LEU A 57 -16.23 10.27 -16.36
N ASP A 58 -16.28 11.56 -16.63
CA ASP A 58 -17.54 12.26 -16.91
C ASP A 58 -18.22 11.79 -18.22
N LYS A 59 -17.43 11.23 -19.14
CA LYS A 59 -17.88 10.61 -20.38
C LYS A 59 -16.88 9.55 -20.86
N ALA A 60 -17.38 8.63 -21.66
CA ALA A 60 -16.57 7.57 -22.26
C ALA A 60 -15.49 8.15 -23.19
N SER A 61 -14.30 7.56 -23.13
CA SER A 61 -13.22 7.82 -24.08
C SER A 61 -13.20 6.74 -25.17
N VAL A 62 -12.80 7.12 -26.38
CA VAL A 62 -12.50 6.18 -27.47
C VAL A 62 -11.07 5.62 -27.41
N ARG A 63 -10.24 6.17 -26.52
CA ARG A 63 -8.86 5.73 -26.25
C ARG A 63 -8.77 5.28 -24.81
N THR A 64 -7.80 4.41 -24.52
CA THR A 64 -7.45 4.07 -23.15
C THR A 64 -7.05 5.34 -22.38
N VAL A 65 -7.62 5.49 -21.18
CA VAL A 65 -7.29 6.55 -20.22
C VAL A 65 -6.60 5.90 -19.04
N THR A 66 -5.44 6.40 -18.67
CA THR A 66 -4.78 6.05 -17.41
C THR A 66 -4.81 7.26 -16.49
N THR A 67 -4.94 7.01 -15.19
CA THR A 67 -4.74 8.03 -14.15
C THR A 67 -4.03 7.41 -12.98
N GLU A 68 -3.14 8.17 -12.34
CA GLU A 68 -2.46 7.77 -11.12
C GLU A 68 -3.03 8.53 -9.94
N VAL A 69 -3.09 7.84 -8.81
CA VAL A 69 -3.46 8.41 -7.52
C VAL A 69 -2.24 8.47 -6.63
N GLN A 70 -2.04 9.62 -6.03
CA GLN A 70 -0.97 9.89 -5.09
C GLN A 70 -1.55 9.95 -3.69
N VAL A 71 -0.79 9.45 -2.73
CA VAL A 71 -1.14 9.58 -1.32
C VAL A 71 -0.54 10.87 -0.78
N LYS A 72 -1.39 11.73 -0.22
CA LYS A 72 -0.97 12.84 0.62
C LYS A 72 -1.11 12.38 2.06
N THR A 73 -0.01 11.91 2.64
CA THR A 73 -0.02 11.39 4.02
C THR A 73 -0.60 12.41 4.99
N SER A 74 -1.31 11.90 6.00
CA SER A 74 -1.78 12.68 7.14
C SER A 74 -1.23 12.06 8.43
N PRO A 75 -1.16 12.81 9.55
CA PRO A 75 -0.77 12.24 10.84
C PRO A 75 -1.81 11.19 11.27
N GLY A 76 -1.37 9.98 11.63
CA GLY A 76 -2.26 8.87 12.02
C GLY A 76 -1.97 7.66 11.16
N ALA A 77 -2.44 7.67 9.91
CA ALA A 77 -2.32 6.57 8.96
C ALA A 77 -0.85 6.21 8.62
N GLN A 78 -0.39 5.03 9.00
CA GLN A 78 0.94 4.50 8.77
C GLN A 78 0.98 3.56 7.56
N PRO A 79 1.78 3.86 6.52
CA PRO A 79 2.02 2.89 5.47
C PRO A 79 2.86 1.71 6.00
N ARG A 80 2.66 0.52 5.42
CA ARG A 80 3.44 -0.69 5.72
C ARG A 80 4.95 -0.49 5.71
N CYS A 81 5.46 0.38 4.85
CA CYS A 81 6.87 0.68 4.76
C CYS A 81 7.11 2.19 4.93
N CYS A 82 8.16 2.65 5.60
CA CYS A 82 9.26 1.91 6.22
C CYS A 82 9.71 2.58 7.52
N ILE A 83 10.34 1.82 8.42
CA ILE A 83 11.13 2.33 9.54
C ILE A 83 12.59 1.94 9.36
N ASP A 84 13.50 2.86 9.64
CA ASP A 84 14.95 2.59 9.59
C ASP A 84 15.42 2.04 10.93
N ILE A 85 16.06 0.87 10.87
CA ILE A 85 16.74 0.23 12.00
C ILE A 85 18.24 0.15 11.74
N THR A 86 19.00 -0.18 12.78
CA THR A 86 20.42 -0.55 12.64
C THR A 86 20.53 -2.05 12.83
N ASN A 87 21.00 -2.77 11.81
CA ASN A 87 21.20 -4.21 11.89
C ASN A 87 22.46 -4.56 12.71
N GLU A 88 22.73 -5.85 12.86
CA GLU A 88 23.92 -6.34 13.61
C GLU A 88 25.27 -5.89 13.01
N ASN A 89 25.30 -5.59 11.71
CA ASN A 89 26.49 -5.09 11.00
C ASN A 89 26.67 -3.56 11.12
N GLN A 90 25.82 -2.90 11.91
CA GLN A 90 25.77 -1.44 12.07
C GLN A 90 25.30 -0.67 10.82
N ASP A 91 24.73 -1.37 9.84
CA ASP A 91 24.14 -0.76 8.66
C ASP A 91 22.72 -0.29 8.94
N LYS A 92 22.31 0.81 8.30
CA LYS A 92 20.92 1.24 8.31
C LYS A 92 20.12 0.44 7.28
N VAL A 93 19.09 -0.26 7.75
CA VAL A 93 18.18 -1.05 6.91
C VAL A 93 16.78 -0.50 7.08
N SER A 94 16.09 -0.26 5.97
CA SER A 94 14.69 0.17 5.96
C SER A 94 13.80 -1.06 5.89
N VAL A 95 13.01 -1.28 6.94
CA VAL A 95 12.17 -2.48 7.11
C VAL A 95 10.69 -2.09 7.19
N ASN A 96 9.81 -3.09 7.13
CA ASN A 96 8.39 -2.88 7.38
C ASN A 96 8.15 -2.27 8.76
N ARG A 97 7.15 -1.41 8.84
CA ARG A 97 6.56 -0.99 10.10
C ARG A 97 5.80 -2.17 10.69
N PHE A 98 5.89 -2.34 12.00
CA PHE A 98 5.09 -3.33 12.74
C PHE A 98 3.72 -2.77 13.14
N ASP A 99 3.55 -1.46 13.01
CA ASP A 99 2.41 -0.65 13.41
C ASP A 99 1.80 0.02 12.17
N TRP A 100 1.59 -0.76 11.11
CA TRP A 100 1.10 -0.25 9.82
C TRP A 100 -0.39 -0.50 9.64
N ASP A 101 -1.06 0.45 9.01
CA ASP A 101 -2.52 0.47 8.90
C ASP A 101 -2.95 0.18 7.46
N TYR A 102 -2.07 0.49 6.48
CA TYR A 102 -2.35 0.24 5.07
C TYR A 102 -1.09 -0.10 4.25
N GLU A 103 -1.26 -0.87 3.17
CA GLU A 103 -0.23 -1.14 2.17
C GLU A 103 -0.69 -0.67 0.78
N ILE A 104 0.21 0.04 0.09
CA ILE A 104 0.01 0.49 -1.29
C ILE A 104 1.19 0.03 -2.15
N LYS A 105 0.88 -0.74 -3.20
CA LYS A 105 1.88 -1.15 -4.21
C LYS A 105 1.91 -0.17 -5.38
N SER A 106 0.73 0.16 -5.93
CA SER A 106 0.50 1.20 -6.92
C SER A 106 -0.99 1.53 -6.96
N LEU A 107 -1.33 2.82 -7.10
CA LEU A 107 -2.71 3.25 -7.27
C LEU A 107 -2.88 3.90 -8.65
N SER A 108 -3.32 3.10 -9.61
CA SER A 108 -3.67 3.60 -10.94
C SER A 108 -4.97 3.00 -11.42
N ALA A 109 -5.75 3.78 -12.15
CA ALA A 109 -6.94 3.31 -12.85
C ALA A 109 -6.70 3.39 -14.35
N THR A 110 -7.01 2.29 -15.05
CA THR A 110 -6.94 2.21 -16.50
C THR A 110 -8.33 1.94 -17.04
N PHE A 111 -8.89 2.90 -17.76
CA PHE A 111 -10.18 2.79 -18.44
C PHE A 111 -9.94 2.37 -19.88
N LEU A 112 -10.46 1.20 -20.26
CA LEU A 112 -10.54 0.78 -21.65
C LEU A 112 -11.55 1.66 -22.41
N PRO A 113 -11.48 1.71 -23.76
CA PRO A 113 -12.45 2.45 -24.56
C PRO A 113 -13.89 2.09 -24.17
N GLY A 114 -14.72 3.11 -23.92
CA GLY A 114 -16.11 2.94 -23.49
C GLY A 114 -16.32 2.88 -21.98
N GLU A 115 -15.31 2.59 -21.17
CA GLU A 115 -15.45 2.51 -19.71
C GLU A 115 -15.46 3.91 -19.07
N THR A 116 -16.27 4.06 -18.01
CA THR A 116 -16.42 5.33 -17.28
C THR A 116 -16.24 5.19 -15.78
N SER A 117 -15.99 3.98 -15.28
CA SER A 117 -15.80 3.70 -13.85
C SER A 117 -14.74 2.62 -13.65
N LYS A 118 -13.83 2.84 -12.70
CA LYS A 118 -12.85 1.85 -12.23
C LYS A 118 -12.65 1.98 -10.74
N ASP A 119 -12.39 0.85 -10.09
CA ASP A 119 -12.01 0.82 -8.69
C ASP A 119 -10.50 0.65 -8.58
N ILE A 120 -9.92 1.34 -7.62
CA ILE A 120 -8.58 1.05 -7.09
C ILE A 120 -8.74 0.43 -5.70
N GLU A 121 -7.79 -0.40 -5.31
CA GLU A 121 -7.80 -1.10 -4.03
C GLU A 121 -6.63 -0.66 -3.17
N ILE A 122 -6.89 -0.42 -1.89
CA ILE A 122 -5.87 -0.20 -0.86
C ILE A 122 -5.97 -1.37 0.10
N ILE A 123 -4.83 -2.01 0.40
CA ILE A 123 -4.79 -3.09 1.39
C ILE A 123 -4.83 -2.44 2.76
N ILE A 124 -5.74 -2.91 3.61
CA ILE A 124 -5.91 -2.45 5.00
C ILE A 124 -5.33 -3.54 5.91
N ALA A 125 -4.54 -3.13 6.90
CA ALA A 125 -4.10 -4.03 7.95
C ALA A 125 -5.31 -4.44 8.78
N THR A 126 -5.37 -5.70 9.15
CA THR A 126 -6.34 -6.18 10.12
C THR A 126 -5.54 -6.80 11.25
N ASP A 127 -5.67 -6.25 12.44
CA ASP A 127 -5.15 -6.84 13.66
C ASP A 127 -6.17 -6.62 14.80
N ASP A 128 -5.72 -6.75 16.06
CA ASP A 128 -6.57 -6.52 17.24
C ASP A 128 -6.19 -5.17 17.90
N ARG A 129 -5.64 -4.23 17.13
CA ARG A 129 -5.04 -3.01 17.66
C ARG A 129 -6.04 -1.88 17.83
N ASP A 130 -6.42 -1.62 19.09
CA ASP A 130 -6.95 -0.30 19.47
C ASP A 130 -5.92 0.82 19.27
N GLU A 131 -6.20 1.68 18.29
CA GLU A 131 -5.49 2.90 17.94
C GLU A 131 -6.17 4.13 18.53
N GLY A 132 -7.43 3.96 18.97
CA GLY A 132 -8.22 4.87 19.80
C GLY A 132 -8.96 5.95 19.02
N ASP A 133 -8.47 6.33 17.83
CA ASP A 133 -9.10 7.31 16.94
C ASP A 133 -8.95 6.86 15.48
N SER A 134 -10.01 6.97 14.68
CA SER A 134 -9.95 6.65 13.25
C SER A 134 -8.94 7.50 12.47
N GLU A 135 -8.11 6.85 11.66
CA GLU A 135 -7.08 7.44 10.82
C GLU A 135 -7.65 7.92 9.50
N VAL A 136 -7.03 8.96 8.91
CA VAL A 136 -7.45 9.49 7.60
C VAL A 136 -6.32 9.42 6.60
N LEU A 137 -6.53 8.70 5.51
CA LEU A 137 -5.67 8.64 4.36
C LEU A 137 -6.17 9.58 3.26
N ASN A 138 -5.41 10.63 2.94
CA ASN A 138 -5.79 11.55 1.85
C ASN A 138 -5.18 11.10 0.53
N LEU A 139 -6.02 11.00 -0.49
CA LEU A 139 -5.68 10.61 -1.85
C LEU A 139 -5.89 11.79 -2.80
N GLU A 140 -5.04 11.93 -3.81
CA GLU A 140 -5.19 12.94 -4.86
C GLU A 140 -4.88 12.37 -6.24
N LEU A 141 -5.68 12.72 -7.25
CA LEU A 141 -5.38 12.42 -8.64
C LEU A 141 -4.14 13.20 -9.11
N SER A 142 -3.22 12.52 -9.81
CA SER A 142 -1.97 13.12 -10.32
C SER A 142 -2.04 13.41 -11.82
N GLN A 143 -1.71 14.65 -12.18
CA GLN A 143 -1.63 15.07 -13.59
C GLN A 143 -0.49 14.34 -14.33
N ASN A 144 0.63 14.03 -13.65
CA ASN A 144 1.81 13.43 -14.29
C ASN A 144 1.55 12.00 -14.81
N GLY A 145 0.59 11.29 -14.21
CA GLY A 145 0.20 9.94 -14.62
C GLY A 145 -1.12 9.87 -15.41
N THR A 146 -1.75 11.03 -15.66
CA THR A 146 -3.06 11.09 -16.33
C THR A 146 -2.91 11.30 -17.83
N THR A 147 -3.48 10.40 -18.63
CA THR A 147 -3.44 10.46 -20.10
C THR A 147 -4.82 10.69 -20.68
N VAL A 148 -4.92 11.53 -21.72
CA VAL A 148 -6.15 11.73 -22.53
C VAL A 148 -7.34 12.33 -21.76
N ALA A 149 -7.28 12.45 -20.44
CA ALA A 149 -8.28 13.08 -19.58
C ALA A 149 -7.72 14.33 -18.89
N ILE A 150 -8.62 15.19 -18.41
CA ILE A 150 -8.32 16.36 -17.58
C ILE A 150 -8.81 16.05 -16.16
N ILE A 151 -8.01 16.30 -15.13
CA ILE A 151 -8.49 16.15 -13.75
C ILE A 151 -9.57 17.19 -13.44
N ASP A 152 -10.70 16.76 -12.88
CA ASP A 152 -11.70 17.67 -12.30
C ASP A 152 -11.16 18.24 -10.99
N ASP A 153 -10.70 19.49 -11.03
CA ASP A 153 -10.05 20.16 -9.92
C ASP A 153 -10.93 20.28 -8.66
N GLN A 154 -12.26 20.17 -8.79
CA GLN A 154 -13.21 20.18 -7.67
C GLN A 154 -13.38 18.80 -7.00
N LYS A 155 -12.97 17.72 -7.69
CA LYS A 155 -13.16 16.33 -7.25
C LYS A 155 -11.88 15.50 -7.37
N LYS A 156 -10.73 16.18 -7.32
CA LYS A 156 -9.40 15.58 -7.44
C LYS A 156 -8.87 14.97 -6.16
N SER A 157 -9.55 15.16 -5.03
CA SER A 157 -9.12 14.68 -3.71
C SER A 157 -10.17 13.77 -3.10
N HIS A 158 -9.72 12.78 -2.33
CA HIS A 158 -10.55 11.85 -1.59
C HIS A 158 -9.95 11.57 -0.22
N ALA A 159 -10.77 11.58 0.83
CA ALA A 159 -10.36 11.18 2.17
C ALA A 159 -10.94 9.80 2.52
N LEU A 160 -10.08 8.81 2.72
CA LEU A 160 -10.46 7.50 3.23
C LEU A 160 -10.24 7.49 4.75
N THR A 161 -11.30 7.26 5.51
CA THR A 161 -11.20 7.01 6.96
C THR A 161 -11.07 5.52 7.20
N ILE A 162 -9.98 5.11 7.85
CA ILE A 162 -9.80 3.77 8.40
C ILE A 162 -10.37 3.83 9.81
N VAL A 163 -11.33 2.96 10.10
CA VAL A 163 -12.07 2.96 11.36
C VAL A 163 -11.55 1.80 12.19
N ASP A 164 -10.86 2.15 13.28
CA ASP A 164 -10.58 1.25 14.39
C ASP A 164 -11.89 0.61 14.89
N ASP A 165 -11.96 -0.71 14.80
CA ASP A 165 -13.07 -1.52 15.27
C ASP A 165 -12.72 -2.49 16.40
N ASP A 166 -11.58 -2.25 17.05
CA ASP A 166 -11.03 -3.08 18.11
C ASP A 166 -11.43 -2.60 19.52
N GLU A 167 -11.35 -3.53 20.47
CA GLU A 167 -11.62 -3.21 21.87
C GLU A 167 -10.40 -2.59 22.54
N PRO A 168 -10.58 -1.51 23.34
CA PRO A 168 -9.46 -0.83 23.96
C PRO A 168 -8.71 -1.72 24.93
N TYR A 169 -7.38 -1.74 24.77
CA TYR A 169 -6.51 -2.52 25.64
C TYR A 169 -6.40 -1.85 27.02
N THR A 170 -7.03 -2.45 28.03
CA THR A 170 -7.06 -1.94 29.42
C THR A 170 -6.00 -2.57 30.33
N GLY A 171 -5.12 -3.41 29.78
CA GLY A 171 -4.13 -4.18 30.54
C GLY A 171 -2.81 -3.45 30.81
N ALA A 172 -2.06 -3.93 31.81
CA ALA A 172 -0.69 -3.47 32.08
C ALA A 172 0.39 -4.39 31.47
N ALA A 173 0.00 -5.44 30.74
CA ALA A 173 0.96 -6.37 30.13
C ALA A 173 1.60 -5.74 28.88
N LEU A 174 2.83 -6.20 28.58
CA LEU A 174 3.56 -5.82 27.38
C LEU A 174 2.81 -6.23 26.12
N THR A 175 3.13 -5.60 25.00
CA THR A 175 2.49 -5.84 23.70
C THR A 175 3.56 -5.88 22.60
N LEU A 176 3.28 -6.47 21.42
CA LEU A 176 4.31 -6.62 20.37
C LEU A 176 4.86 -5.25 19.95
N THR A 177 3.97 -4.27 19.78
CA THR A 177 4.29 -2.88 19.53
C THR A 177 5.27 -2.34 20.56
N GLN A 178 5.04 -2.58 21.85
CA GLN A 178 5.96 -2.15 22.92
C GLN A 178 7.29 -2.90 22.88
N LEU A 179 7.29 -4.18 22.51
CA LEU A 179 8.49 -5.00 22.36
C LEU A 179 9.33 -4.62 21.13
N LEU A 180 8.71 -4.07 20.08
CA LEU A 180 9.33 -3.66 18.82
C LEU A 180 9.58 -2.15 18.70
N ARG A 181 9.15 -1.32 19.66
CA ARG A 181 9.58 0.09 19.71
C ARG A 181 11.10 0.21 19.89
N PRO A 182 11.74 1.31 19.45
CA PRO A 182 13.17 1.54 19.65
C PRO A 182 13.60 1.33 21.11
N GLY A 183 14.52 0.39 21.33
CA GLY A 183 14.99 -0.01 22.67
C GLY A 183 14.19 -1.16 23.33
N GLY A 184 13.09 -1.59 22.72
CA GLY A 184 12.31 -2.76 23.13
C GLY A 184 13.09 -4.07 23.00
N ILE A 185 12.62 -5.10 23.70
CA ILE A 185 13.33 -6.39 23.78
C ILE A 185 13.46 -7.02 22.39
N LEU A 186 12.38 -7.09 21.62
CA LEU A 186 12.42 -7.70 20.28
C LEU A 186 13.09 -6.77 19.26
N TYR A 187 12.95 -5.45 19.42
CA TYR A 187 13.67 -4.47 18.60
C TYR A 187 15.19 -4.69 18.68
N VAL A 188 15.73 -4.70 19.90
CA VAL A 188 17.18 -4.74 20.12
C VAL A 188 17.77 -6.10 19.80
N ASN A 189 17.04 -7.19 20.06
CA ASN A 189 17.63 -8.53 20.04
C ASN A 189 17.21 -9.36 18.82
N CYS A 190 16.16 -8.98 18.09
CA CYS A 190 15.57 -9.83 17.05
C CYS A 190 15.39 -9.09 15.72
N LEU A 191 14.97 -7.82 15.75
CA LEU A 191 14.59 -7.09 14.55
C LEU A 191 15.75 -6.83 13.59
N GLY A 192 16.99 -6.81 14.09
CA GLY A 192 18.18 -6.65 13.27
C GLY A 192 18.41 -7.77 12.24
N CYS A 193 17.81 -8.95 12.42
CA CYS A 193 17.97 -10.11 11.52
C CYS A 193 16.62 -10.66 11.03
N HIS A 194 15.60 -10.65 11.90
CA HIS A 194 14.27 -11.16 11.60
C HIS A 194 13.35 -10.04 11.13
N ASN A 195 13.60 -9.52 9.93
CA ASN A 195 12.85 -8.39 9.36
C ASN A 195 12.48 -8.65 7.89
N SER A 196 11.76 -7.72 7.28
CA SER A 196 11.28 -7.81 5.90
C SER A 196 12.38 -7.83 4.82
N VAL A 197 13.63 -7.54 5.19
CA VAL A 197 14.78 -7.45 4.28
C VAL A 197 15.70 -8.65 4.46
N ASP A 198 16.26 -8.82 5.65
CA ASP A 198 17.22 -9.89 5.97
C ASP A 198 16.50 -11.23 6.13
N ASN A 199 15.29 -11.22 6.69
CA ASN A 199 14.36 -12.36 6.82
C ASN A 199 15.04 -13.67 7.26
N GLU A 200 15.96 -13.57 8.23
CA GLU A 200 16.73 -14.73 8.66
C GLU A 200 15.82 -15.80 9.27
N GLY A 201 16.10 -17.06 8.94
CA GLY A 201 15.24 -18.17 9.35
C GLY A 201 13.84 -18.17 8.72
N GLY A 202 13.55 -17.24 7.79
CA GLY A 202 12.30 -17.15 7.04
C GLY A 202 11.15 -16.48 7.81
N TYR A 203 11.45 -15.69 8.84
CA TYR A 203 10.42 -14.98 9.62
C TYR A 203 10.74 -13.48 9.73
N ASP A 204 9.73 -12.66 9.44
CA ASP A 204 9.70 -11.22 9.68
C ASP A 204 8.90 -10.93 10.95
N ILE A 205 9.54 -10.44 12.01
CA ILE A 205 8.84 -10.18 13.28
C ILE A 205 7.97 -8.92 13.26
N THR A 206 8.03 -8.12 12.20
CA THR A 206 7.13 -6.99 12.00
C THR A 206 5.80 -7.40 11.36
N ASP A 207 5.69 -8.64 10.88
CA ASP A 207 4.46 -9.20 10.32
C ASP A 207 3.72 -10.04 11.38
N TYR A 208 2.98 -9.38 12.27
CA TYR A 208 2.23 -10.04 13.34
C TYR A 208 1.33 -11.17 12.83
N HIS A 209 0.59 -10.92 11.74
CA HIS A 209 -0.27 -11.92 11.11
C HIS A 209 0.53 -13.14 10.66
N GLY A 210 1.64 -12.92 9.95
CA GLY A 210 2.55 -13.98 9.54
C GLY A 210 3.11 -14.77 10.73
N LEU A 211 3.41 -14.13 11.86
CA LEU A 211 3.88 -14.81 13.07
C LEU A 211 2.82 -15.75 13.67
N ILE A 212 1.56 -15.33 13.70
CA ILE A 212 0.43 -16.14 14.21
C ILE A 212 0.16 -17.32 13.27
N GLU A 213 -0.01 -17.06 11.97
CA GLU A 213 -0.31 -18.12 10.97
C GLU A 213 0.75 -19.22 10.93
N ASN A 214 2.02 -18.84 11.10
CA ASN A 214 3.13 -19.78 11.06
C ASN A 214 3.45 -20.41 12.42
N ASN A 215 2.62 -20.18 13.45
CA ASN A 215 2.83 -20.63 14.83
C ASN A 215 4.18 -20.20 15.41
N VAL A 216 4.72 -19.08 14.93
CA VAL A 216 5.90 -18.45 15.53
C VAL A 216 5.52 -17.86 16.87
N LEU A 217 4.34 -17.26 16.93
CA LEU A 217 3.63 -16.85 18.13
C LEU A 217 2.32 -17.66 18.25
N ILE A 218 2.07 -18.19 19.43
CA ILE A 218 0.84 -18.89 19.79
C ILE A 218 0.33 -18.21 21.08
N PRO A 219 -0.73 -17.39 21.01
CA PRO A 219 -1.33 -16.75 22.17
C PRO A 219 -1.63 -17.74 23.30
N TYR A 220 -1.29 -17.36 24.53
CA TYR A 220 -1.49 -18.18 25.74
C TYR A 220 -0.68 -19.48 25.79
N ASP A 221 0.29 -19.68 24.89
CA ASP A 221 1.11 -20.89 24.83
C ASP A 221 2.61 -20.60 24.63
N VAL A 222 3.42 -20.94 25.64
CA VAL A 222 4.88 -20.86 25.60
C VAL A 222 5.53 -21.78 24.56
N ASN A 223 4.79 -22.73 23.99
CA ASN A 223 5.27 -23.56 22.88
C ASN A 223 5.40 -22.78 21.55
N SER A 224 5.07 -21.49 21.54
CA SER A 224 5.45 -20.53 20.50
C SER A 224 6.91 -20.75 20.05
N LYS A 225 7.16 -20.94 18.74
CA LYS A 225 8.51 -21.20 18.22
C LYS A 225 9.48 -20.08 18.62
N ALA A 226 9.03 -18.83 18.63
CA ALA A 226 9.84 -17.69 19.05
C ALA A 226 10.38 -17.89 20.48
N PHE A 227 9.51 -18.23 21.44
CA PHE A 227 9.92 -18.41 22.82
C PHE A 227 10.78 -19.68 23.02
N ALA A 228 10.43 -20.78 22.35
CA ALA A 228 11.22 -22.00 22.38
C ALA A 228 12.67 -21.77 21.93
N ARG A 229 12.89 -20.90 20.92
CA ARG A 229 14.23 -20.52 20.46
C ARG A 229 14.92 -19.51 21.38
N MET A 230 14.18 -18.61 22.04
CA MET A 230 14.76 -17.70 23.05
C MET A 230 15.20 -18.42 24.32
N ASN A 231 14.61 -19.59 24.61
CA ASN A 231 14.93 -20.37 25.81
C ASN A 231 16.05 -21.39 25.56
N SER A 232 17.18 -21.26 26.25
CA SER A 232 18.33 -22.17 26.14
C SER A 232 18.08 -23.59 26.64
N GLU A 233 16.96 -23.82 27.32
CA GLU A 233 16.62 -25.12 27.90
C GLU A 233 15.88 -26.04 26.91
N THR A 234 15.54 -25.56 25.71
CA THR A 234 14.84 -26.35 24.70
C THR A 234 15.79 -27.38 24.08
N PRO A 235 15.59 -28.70 24.29
CA PRO A 235 16.52 -29.72 23.83
C PRO A 235 16.61 -29.77 22.31
N GLY A 236 17.83 -29.80 21.78
CA GLY A 236 18.08 -29.98 20.35
C GLY A 236 17.92 -28.74 19.47
N LEU A 237 17.66 -27.56 20.05
CA LEU A 237 17.60 -26.29 19.32
C LEU A 237 18.67 -25.32 19.82
N PRO A 238 19.46 -24.69 18.94
CA PRO A 238 20.37 -23.65 19.36
C PRO A 238 19.56 -22.42 19.82
N PRO A 239 19.95 -21.80 20.96
CA PRO A 239 19.27 -20.63 21.46
C PRO A 239 19.47 -19.45 20.52
N MET A 240 18.47 -18.58 20.50
CA MET A 240 18.48 -17.30 19.81
C MET A 240 18.40 -16.16 20.81
N PRO A 241 19.05 -15.02 20.52
CA PRO A 241 19.94 -14.73 19.40
C PRO A 241 21.24 -15.55 19.44
N PHE A 242 21.83 -15.79 18.27
CA PHE A 242 23.12 -16.48 18.17
C PHE A 242 24.28 -15.68 18.78
N THR A 243 24.13 -14.36 18.91
CA THR A 243 25.10 -13.46 19.53
C THR A 243 25.21 -13.62 21.05
N GLY A 244 24.23 -14.31 21.67
CA GLY A 244 24.22 -14.59 23.09
C GLY A 244 22.79 -14.76 23.62
N LEU A 245 22.63 -15.61 24.63
CA LEU A 245 21.35 -15.85 25.25
C LEU A 245 20.81 -14.57 25.93
N LEU A 246 19.53 -14.26 25.72
CA LEU A 246 18.87 -13.17 26.44
C LEU A 246 18.92 -13.40 27.96
N GLU A 247 19.11 -12.29 28.68
CA GLU A 247 18.94 -12.25 30.13
C GLU A 247 17.58 -12.83 30.54
N THR A 248 17.57 -13.59 31.65
CA THR A 248 16.39 -14.28 32.15
C THR A 248 15.20 -13.35 32.36
N ALA A 249 15.42 -12.11 32.80
CA ALA A 249 14.35 -11.12 32.98
C ALA A 249 13.68 -10.74 31.64
N LYS A 250 14.46 -10.58 30.57
CA LYS A 250 13.93 -10.26 29.22
C LYS A 250 13.16 -11.45 28.64
N ARG A 251 13.69 -12.67 28.79
CA ARG A 251 12.98 -13.89 28.39
C ARG A 251 11.66 -14.03 29.14
N ARG A 252 11.66 -13.80 30.46
CA ARG A 252 10.45 -13.84 31.27
C ARG A 252 9.43 -12.78 30.84
N ALA A 253 9.86 -11.57 30.50
CA ALA A 253 8.96 -10.54 30.00
C ALA A 253 8.28 -10.95 28.69
N VAL A 254 9.01 -11.56 27.75
CA VAL A 254 8.44 -12.12 26.50
C VAL A 254 7.51 -13.31 26.81
N GLN A 255 7.88 -14.17 27.75
CA GLN A 255 7.02 -15.26 28.21
C GLN A 255 5.70 -14.76 28.77
N ASP A 256 5.74 -13.77 29.67
CA ASP A 256 4.57 -13.20 30.33
C ASP A 256 3.66 -12.52 29.29
N TRP A 257 4.22 -11.86 28.28
CA TRP A 257 3.47 -11.31 27.14
C TRP A 257 2.76 -12.41 26.34
N ILE A 258 3.46 -13.48 25.95
CA ILE A 258 2.86 -14.61 25.22
C ILE A 258 1.72 -15.23 26.04
N MET A 259 1.96 -15.46 27.33
CA MET A 259 0.96 -16.00 28.26
C MET A 259 -0.20 -15.06 28.55
N SER A 260 -0.04 -13.77 28.27
CA SER A 260 -1.12 -12.76 28.32
C SER A 260 -1.88 -12.64 27.00
N GLY A 261 -1.66 -13.57 26.06
CA GLY A 261 -2.35 -13.61 24.77
C GLY A 261 -1.56 -13.05 23.60
N ALA A 262 -0.25 -12.79 23.78
CA ALA A 262 0.64 -12.31 22.72
C ALA A 262 0.11 -11.08 21.96
N LYS A 263 -0.55 -10.15 22.67
CA LYS A 263 -1.23 -8.99 22.10
C LYS A 263 -0.33 -8.15 21.19
N ASN A 264 -0.85 -7.74 20.04
CA ASN A 264 -0.10 -6.93 19.08
C ASN A 264 0.21 -5.53 19.63
N ASN A 265 -0.73 -4.91 20.35
CA ASN A 265 -0.67 -3.53 20.85
C ASN A 265 -1.17 -3.38 22.28
#